data_AF-A0A7V9C1N5-F1
#
_entry.id   AF-A0A7V9C1N5-F1
#
_cell.length_a   1.000
_cell.length_b   1.000
_cell.length_c   1.000
_cell.angle_alpha   90.00
_cell.angle_beta   90.00
_cell.angle_gamma   90.00
#
_symmetry.space_group_name_H-M   'P 1'
#
loop_
_entity.id
_entity.type
_entity.pdbx_description
1 polymer ?
#
loop_
_entity_poly.entity_id
_entity_poly.type
_entity_poly.pdbx_seq_one_letter_code
_entity_poly.pdbx_strand_id
1 'polypeptide(L)' 'MIQQESRLRVADNTGARELLCIRVMGGSKRRYARVGDIIVGTVKSATPQGAVKKGEV' A
#
# COMPACT_ATOMS: atom_id res chain seq x y z
N MET A 1 2.22 -9.50 -8.98
CA MET A 1 3.54 -9.38 -8.36
C MET A 1 3.73 -7.91 -8.00
N ILE A 2 4.05 -7.59 -6.74
CA ILE A 2 4.15 -6.22 -6.25
C ILE A 2 5.60 -5.94 -5.86
N GLN A 3 6.14 -4.79 -6.24
CA GLN A 3 7.48 -4.34 -5.85
C GLN A 3 7.43 -2.93 -5.26
N GLN A 4 8.55 -2.43 -4.76
CA GLN A 4 8.67 -1.02 -4.37
C GLN A 4 8.20 -0.12 -5.51
N GLU A 5 7.54 0.98 -5.15
CA GLU A 5 6.94 1.98 -6.04
C GLU A 5 5.74 1.51 -6.88
N SER A 6 5.26 0.29 -6.66
CA SER A 6 4.01 -0.17 -7.30
C SER A 6 2.80 0.61 -6.77
N ARG A 7 1.92 1.07 -7.67
CA ARG A 7 0.61 1.63 -7.33
C ARG A 7 -0.44 0.54 -7.21
N LEU A 8 -1.20 0.57 -6.12
CA LEU A 8 -2.19 -0.44 -5.76
C LEU A 8 -3.54 0.22 -5.53
N ARG A 9 -4.60 -0.39 -6.06
CA ARG A 9 -5.98 -0.03 -5.70
C ARG A 9 -6.31 -0.69 -4.37
N VAL A 10 -6.89 0.10 -3.46
CA VAL A 10 -7.32 -0.41 -2.16
C VAL A 10 -8.70 -1.04 -2.28
N ALA A 11 -8.88 -2.21 -1.67
CA ALA A 11 -10.12 -2.95 -1.64
C ALA A 11 -10.57 -3.15 -0.18
N ASP A 12 -10.75 -2.04 0.53
CA ASP A 12 -11.23 -1.99 1.91
C ASP A 12 -12.25 -0.85 2.09
N ASN A 13 -12.70 -0.65 3.33
CA ASN A 13 -13.64 0.40 3.73
C ASN A 13 -12.98 1.54 4.55
N THR A 14 -11.65 1.68 4.53
CA THR A 14 -10.94 2.75 5.28
C THR A 14 -11.07 4.11 4.61
N GLY A 15 -11.43 4.12 3.32
CA GLY A 15 -11.53 5.32 2.50
C GLY A 15 -10.25 5.62 1.70
N ALA A 16 -9.17 4.84 1.85
CA ALA A 16 -8.08 4.87 0.88
C ALA A 16 -8.54 4.34 -0.48
N ARG A 17 -8.06 4.95 -1.57
CA ARG A 17 -8.36 4.53 -2.95
C ARG A 17 -7.12 4.00 -3.66
N GLU A 18 -5.98 4.61 -3.38
CA GLU A 18 -4.71 4.25 -4.00
C GLU A 18 -3.57 4.29 -2.98
N LEU A 19 -2.75 3.24 -2.98
CA LEU A 19 -1.51 3.12 -2.20
C LEU A 19 -0.30 3.06 -3.12
N LEU A 20 0.84 3.57 -2.65
CA LEU A 20 2.17 3.30 -3.20
C LEU A 20 2.90 2.33 -2.27
N CYS A 21 3.40 1.21 -2.79
CA CYS A 21 4.25 0.30 -2.01
C CYS A 21 5.62 0.95 -1.72
N ILE A 22 5.97 1.11 -0.45
CA ILE A 22 7.29 1.62 -0.01
C ILE A 22 8.25 0.45 0.19
N ARG A 23 7.78 -0.66 0.77
CA ARG A 23 8.64 -1.80 1.11
C ARG A 23 7.86 -3.11 1.12
N VAL A 24 8.47 -4.17 0.59
CA VAL A 24 7.99 -5.55 0.75
C VAL A 24 8.61 -6.15 2.02
N MET A 25 7.79 -6.72 2.90
CA MET A 25 8.23 -7.28 4.18
C MET A 25 8.65 -8.76 4.03
N GLY A 26 9.55 -9.22 4.91
CA GLY A 26 10.01 -10.61 4.94
C GLY A 26 11.47 -10.84 4.51
N GLY A 27 12.35 -9.85 4.72
CA GLY A 27 13.81 -10.01 4.57
C GLY A 27 14.49 -8.93 3.74
N SER A 28 15.82 -8.82 3.86
CA SER A 28 16.62 -7.77 3.20
C SER A 28 16.76 -7.94 1.69
N LYS A 29 16.68 -9.18 1.17
CA LYS A 29 16.81 -9.49 -0.26
C LYS A 29 15.47 -9.66 -0.99
N ARG A 30 14.34 -9.49 -0.28
CA ARG A 30 13.02 -9.74 -0.87
C ARG A 30 12.63 -8.60 -1.80
N ARG A 31 12.46 -8.92 -3.08
CA ARG A 31 12.15 -7.94 -4.15
C ARG A 31 10.66 -7.83 -4.47
N TYR A 32 9.92 -8.92 -4.27
CA TYR A 32 8.54 -9.04 -4.72
C TYR A 32 7.62 -9.61 -3.65
N ALA A 33 6.41 -9.05 -3.58
CA ALA A 33 5.26 -9.55 -2.86
C ALA A 33 4.27 -10.26 -3.80
N ARG A 34 3.61 -11.27 -3.27
CA ARG A 34 2.49 -12.04 -3.85
C ARG A 34 1.29 -11.95 -2.89
N VAL A 35 0.19 -12.60 -3.28
CA VAL A 35 -1.01 -12.67 -2.42
C VAL A 35 -0.64 -13.29 -1.07
N GLY A 36 -1.07 -12.66 0.03
CA GLY A 36 -0.75 -13.07 1.40
C GLY A 36 0.50 -12.42 2.00
N ASP A 37 1.32 -11.74 1.19
CA ASP A 37 2.49 -11.01 1.69
C ASP A 37 2.13 -9.63 2.23
N ILE A 38 2.85 -9.20 3.27
CA ILE A 38 2.69 -7.88 3.88
C ILE A 38 3.64 -6.88 3.20
N ILE A 39 3.12 -5.68 2.95
CA ILE A 39 3.89 -4.54 2.45
C ILE A 39 3.68 -3.33 3.38
N VAL A 40 4.63 -2.41 3.38
CA VAL A 40 4.46 -1.05 3.89
C VAL A 40 4.15 -0.16 2.70
N GLY A 41 3.12 0.67 2.78
CA GLY A 41 2.71 1.56 1.71
C GLY A 41 2.39 2.97 2.21
N THR A 42 2.14 3.91 1.31
CA THR A 42 1.61 5.24 1.67
C THR A 42 0.37 5.55 0.84
N VAL A 43 -0.61 6.18 1.47
CA VAL A 43 -1.87 6.60 0.84
C VAL A 43 -1.61 7.75 -0.14
N LYS A 44 -1.90 7.52 -1.42
CA LYS A 44 -1.74 8.52 -2.47
C LYS A 44 -3.04 9.22 -2.83
N SER A 45 -4.17 8.54 -2.62
CA SER A 45 -5.51 9.08 -2.77
C SER A 45 -6.44 8.48 -1.73
N ALA A 46 -7.24 9.32 -1.10
CA ALA A 46 -8.24 8.94 -0.10
C ALA A 46 -9.52 9.77 -0.29
N THR A 47 -10.64 9.22 0.14
CA THR A 47 -11.90 9.95 0.26
C THR A 47 -11.81 11.01 1.37
N PRO A 48 -12.48 12.17 1.23
CA PRO A 48 -12.36 13.25 2.23
C PRO A 48 -12.77 12.83 3.65
N GLN A 49 -13.85 12.06 3.77
CA GLN A 49 -14.39 11.54 5.04
C GLN A 49 -13.79 10.19 5.46
N GLY A 50 -12.79 9.68 4.73
CA GLY A 50 -12.12 8.42 5.06
C GLY A 50 -11.40 8.47 6.40
N ALA A 51 -11.27 7.31 7.04
CA ALA A 51 -10.54 7.16 8.30
C ALA A 51 -9.05 7.50 8.14
N VAL A 52 -8.47 7.14 6.98
CA VAL A 52 -7.08 7.44 6.63
C VAL A 52 -6.97 8.63 5.67
N LYS A 53 -5.88 9.39 5.76
CA LYS A 53 -5.64 10.58 4.94
C LYS A 53 -4.53 10.36 3.92
N LYS A 54 -4.51 11.22 2.88
CA LYS A 54 -3.42 11.24 1.90
C LYS A 54 -2.09 11.51 2.62
N GLY A 55 -1.09 10.69 2.34
CA GLY A 55 0.26 10.78 2.91
C GLY A 55 0.49 9.89 4.13
N GLU A 56 -0.57 9.34 4.72
CA GLU A 56 -0.47 8.35 5.81
C GLU A 56 0.25 7.08 5.32
N VAL A 57 0.98 6.42 6.22
CA VAL A 57 1.84 5.24 5.95
C VAL A 57 1.30 4.04 6.69
#